data_AF-A0A2Z5JW88-F1
#
_entry.id   AF-A0A2Z5JW88-F1
#
_cell.length_a   1.000
_cell.length_b   1.000
_cell.length_c   1.000
_cell.angle_alpha   90.00
_cell.angle_beta   90.00
_cell.angle_gamma   90.00
#
_symmetry.space_group_name_H-M   'P 1'
#
loop_
_entity.id
_entity.type
_entity.pdbx_description
1 polymer ?
#
loop_
_entity_poly.entity_id
_entity_poly.type
_entity_poly.pdbx_seq_one_letter_code
_entity_poly.pdbx_strand_id
1 'polypeptide(L)'
;MKIARRLGALAGTTAVLVGFVGTTPAAAAADAVHRGSTTCYNWSWGDGTISWTVYASNTCSSSKGLQWTTESGAIACMWVAGRDQEHHKYASKPRSSTFKDVNSCPPGTGD
;
A
#
# COMPACT_ATOMS: atom_id res chain seq x y z
N MET A 1 -13.33 17.18 -18.85
CA MET A 1 -13.09 18.33 -17.95
C MET A 1 -14.19 18.38 -16.89
N LYS A 2 -13.78 18.54 -15.63
CA LYS A 2 -14.54 19.04 -14.47
C LYS A 2 -15.70 18.17 -13.93
N ILE A 3 -15.37 17.24 -13.04
CA ILE A 3 -16.28 16.69 -12.03
C ILE A 3 -16.42 17.74 -10.92
N ALA A 4 -17.60 18.36 -10.83
CA ALA A 4 -17.95 19.24 -9.72
C ALA A 4 -18.48 18.42 -8.54
N ARG A 5 -17.81 18.55 -7.40
CA ARG A 5 -18.30 18.13 -6.09
C ARG A 5 -19.43 19.08 -5.65
N ARG A 6 -20.47 18.52 -5.03
CA ARG A 6 -20.91 18.73 -3.63
C ARG A 6 -22.42 18.64 -3.46
N LEU A 7 -22.80 18.19 -2.27
CA LEU A 7 -24.06 18.35 -1.55
C LEU A 7 -25.18 17.35 -1.90
N GLY A 8 -25.25 16.29 -1.09
CA GLY A 8 -26.43 15.45 -0.92
C GLY A 8 -26.66 15.19 0.56
N ALA A 9 -27.52 16.04 1.16
CA ALA A 9 -28.33 15.88 2.36
C ALA A 9 -27.91 14.85 3.45
N LEU A 10 -27.50 15.38 4.61
CA LEU A 10 -27.73 14.71 5.90
C LEU A 10 -29.02 15.28 6.49
N ALA A 11 -30.12 14.56 6.27
CA ALA A 11 -31.38 14.75 6.97
C ALA A 11 -31.82 13.37 7.49
N GLY A 12 -32.16 13.29 8.76
CA GLY A 12 -32.64 12.05 9.40
C GLY A 12 -32.23 11.98 10.87
N THR A 13 -32.84 12.81 11.70
CA THR A 13 -33.81 12.36 12.74
C THR A 13 -33.17 11.58 13.89
N THR A 14 -33.11 12.26 15.02
CA THR A 14 -32.90 11.75 16.38
C THR A 14 -33.74 10.51 16.67
N ALA A 15 -33.08 9.42 17.11
CA ALA A 15 -33.73 8.30 17.78
C ALA A 15 -32.89 7.83 18.97
N VAL A 16 -33.37 8.23 20.15
CA VAL A 16 -33.40 7.53 21.45
C VAL A 16 -32.12 6.82 21.95
N LEU A 17 -31.55 7.41 23.01
CA LEU A 17 -30.63 6.78 23.95
C LEU A 17 -31.33 5.65 24.72
N VAL A 18 -31.01 4.38 24.40
CA VAL A 18 -31.28 3.22 25.26
C VAL A 18 -30.02 2.36 25.31
N GLY A 19 -29.43 2.25 26.50
CA GLY A 19 -28.49 1.17 26.88
C GLY A 19 -27.19 1.06 26.09
N PHE A 20 -26.24 1.97 26.31
CA PHE A 20 -24.85 1.76 25.87
C PHE A 20 -24.12 0.82 26.84
N VAL A 21 -24.32 -0.49 26.68
CA VAL A 21 -23.23 -1.43 26.97
C VAL A 21 -22.23 -1.19 25.85
N GLY A 22 -21.11 -0.55 26.19
CA GLY A 22 -20.11 -0.04 25.25
C GLY A 22 -19.46 -1.15 24.42
N THR A 23 -20.12 -1.58 23.34
CA THR A 23 -19.41 -2.03 22.16
C THR A 23 -19.10 -0.78 21.37
N THR A 24 -18.06 -0.05 21.77
CA THR A 24 -17.40 0.85 20.82
C THR A 24 -17.18 0.02 19.57
N PRO A 25 -17.68 0.41 18.38
CA PRO A 25 -17.19 -0.23 17.18
C PRO A 25 -15.68 -0.06 17.27
N ALA A 26 -14.94 -1.18 17.28
CA ALA A 26 -13.52 -1.11 17.02
C ALA A 26 -13.44 -0.33 15.71
N ALA A 27 -13.01 0.93 15.80
CA ALA A 27 -12.76 1.72 14.63
C ALA A 27 -11.71 0.87 13.92
N ALA A 28 -12.12 0.14 12.89
CA ALA A 28 -11.20 -0.46 11.96
C ALA A 28 -10.45 0.76 11.45
N ALA A 29 -9.25 0.98 12.00
CA ALA A 29 -8.34 1.96 11.46
C ALA A 29 -8.32 1.62 9.99
N ALA A 30 -8.84 2.52 9.16
CA ALA A 30 -8.84 2.30 7.74
C ALA A 30 -7.37 2.23 7.38
N ASP A 31 -6.88 1.00 7.22
CA ASP A 31 -5.50 0.66 6.93
C ASP A 31 -5.11 1.52 5.74
N ALA A 32 -4.22 2.50 5.94
CA ALA A 32 -3.98 3.48 4.91
C ALA A 32 -3.21 2.76 3.80
N VAL A 33 -3.84 2.66 2.63
CA VAL A 33 -3.19 2.06 1.46
C VAL A 33 -2.37 3.13 0.78
N HIS A 34 -1.06 2.96 0.83
CA HIS A 34 -0.09 3.77 0.12
C HIS A 34 0.06 3.23 -1.29
N ARG A 35 0.04 4.12 -2.28
CA ARG A 35 0.16 3.76 -3.68
C ARG A 35 1.12 4.70 -4.37
N GLY A 36 1.77 4.21 -5.41
CA GLY A 36 2.57 5.03 -6.30
C GLY A 36 2.90 4.28 -7.57
N SER A 37 3.58 4.99 -8.45
CA SER A 37 4.09 4.45 -9.70
C SER A 37 5.53 4.92 -9.89
N THR A 38 6.34 4.04 -10.43
CA THR A 38 7.67 4.35 -10.95
C THR A 38 7.61 4.27 -12.48
N THR A 39 8.75 4.15 -13.16
CA THR A 39 8.78 4.10 -14.63
C THR A 39 8.17 2.81 -15.16
N CYS A 40 8.52 1.68 -14.54
CA CYS A 40 8.04 0.36 -14.94
C CYS A 40 7.03 -0.24 -13.96
N TYR A 41 6.94 0.23 -12.72
CA TYR A 41 6.07 -0.38 -11.71
C TYR A 41 4.88 0.48 -11.31
N ASN A 42 3.72 -0.15 -11.15
CA ASN A 42 2.71 0.33 -10.21
C ASN A 42 2.87 -0.45 -8.91
N TRP A 43 2.90 0.24 -7.77
CA TRP A 43 3.07 -0.41 -6.48
C TRP A 43 2.07 0.09 -5.45
N SER A 44 1.79 -0.76 -4.47
CA SER A 44 1.00 -0.37 -3.31
C SER A 44 1.37 -1.19 -2.09
N TRP A 45 1.17 -0.63 -0.91
CA TRP A 45 1.28 -1.34 0.35
C TRP A 45 0.29 -0.76 1.37
N GLY A 46 -0.20 -1.61 2.28
CA GLY A 46 -1.09 -1.20 3.37
C GLY A 46 -0.35 -1.19 4.70
N ASP A 47 -0.77 -0.30 5.60
CA ASP A 47 -0.31 -0.19 6.98
C ASP A 47 -0.70 -1.41 7.86
N GLY A 48 -0.05 -2.55 7.66
CA GLY A 48 -0.32 -3.72 8.51
C GLY A 48 0.15 -3.55 9.96
N THR A 49 -0.53 -4.23 10.89
CA THR A 49 -0.20 -4.18 12.33
C THR A 49 1.10 -4.90 12.70
N ILE A 50 1.44 -5.99 11.98
CA ILE A 50 2.61 -6.84 12.26
C ILE A 50 3.50 -7.01 11.02
N SER A 51 2.90 -6.93 9.82
CA SER A 51 3.58 -7.15 8.55
C SER A 51 2.96 -6.29 7.46
N TRP A 52 3.79 -5.77 6.56
CA TRP A 52 3.37 -4.93 5.45
C TRP A 52 3.48 -5.72 4.15
N THR A 53 2.38 -5.81 3.40
CA THR A 53 2.39 -6.48 2.09
C THR A 53 2.64 -5.45 1.02
N VAL A 54 3.73 -5.60 0.26
CA VAL A 54 4.02 -4.78 -0.91
C VAL A 54 3.52 -5.53 -2.13
N TYR A 55 2.69 -4.88 -2.92
CA TYR A 55 2.21 -5.34 -4.22
C TYR A 55 2.92 -4.53 -5.30
N ALA A 56 3.39 -5.20 -6.34
CA ALA A 56 3.93 -4.55 -7.52
C ALA A 56 3.40 -5.17 -8.80
N SER A 57 3.18 -4.33 -9.80
CA SER A 57 2.82 -4.70 -11.15
C SER A 57 3.85 -4.13 -12.10
N ASN A 58 4.60 -4.99 -12.78
CA ASN A 58 5.54 -4.60 -13.81
C ASN A 58 4.78 -4.33 -15.11
N THR A 59 4.73 -3.07 -15.51
CA THR A 59 4.12 -2.63 -16.76
C THR A 59 5.06 -2.74 -17.95
N CYS A 60 6.36 -2.89 -17.72
CA CYS A 60 7.36 -3.10 -18.76
C CYS A 60 7.41 -4.57 -19.20
N SER A 61 7.83 -4.83 -20.43
CA SER A 61 7.91 -6.20 -20.97
C SER A 61 9.13 -7.00 -20.50
N SER A 62 10.08 -6.35 -19.82
CA SER A 62 11.29 -6.98 -19.28
C SER A 62 11.19 -7.16 -17.77
N SER A 63 11.75 -8.26 -17.25
CA SER A 63 11.92 -8.45 -15.81
C SER A 63 12.82 -7.38 -15.21
N LYS A 64 12.43 -6.85 -14.05
CA LYS A 64 13.11 -5.77 -13.33
C LYS A 64 12.98 -5.99 -11.82
N GLY A 65 13.82 -5.35 -11.03
CA GLY A 65 13.59 -5.26 -9.59
C GLY A 65 12.81 -4.01 -9.24
N LEU A 66 11.90 -4.10 -8.28
CA LEU A 66 11.38 -2.94 -7.56
C LEU A 66 12.13 -2.85 -6.23
N GLN A 67 12.88 -1.78 -6.00
CA GLN A 67 13.67 -1.59 -4.78
C GLN A 67 13.05 -0.48 -3.93
N TRP A 68 13.07 -0.64 -2.61
CA TRP A 68 12.75 0.41 -1.65
C TRP A 68 13.58 0.27 -0.36
N THR A 69 13.47 1.27 0.50
CA THR A 69 13.99 1.22 1.88
C THR A 69 12.85 1.09 2.87
N THR A 70 13.10 0.39 3.96
CA THR A 70 12.15 0.23 5.07
C THR A 70 12.40 1.28 6.16
N GLU A 71 11.48 1.41 7.11
CA GLU A 71 11.62 2.32 8.25
C GLU A 71 12.86 2.02 9.11
N SER A 72 13.25 0.74 9.21
CA SER A 72 14.49 0.29 9.88
C SER A 72 15.78 0.63 9.11
N GLY A 73 15.67 1.17 7.89
CA GLY A 73 16.80 1.49 7.03
C GLY A 73 17.30 0.34 6.16
N ALA A 74 16.72 -0.86 6.30
CA ALA A 74 17.06 -1.99 5.44
C ALA A 74 16.57 -1.76 4.00
N ILE A 75 17.36 -2.22 3.04
CA ILE A 75 17.02 -2.23 1.62
C ILE A 75 16.26 -3.53 1.34
N ALA A 76 15.09 -3.39 0.71
CA ALA A 76 14.30 -4.51 0.22
C ALA A 76 14.12 -4.39 -1.30
N CYS A 77 14.01 -5.52 -1.97
CA CYS A 77 13.83 -5.59 -3.41
C CYS A 77 12.96 -6.80 -3.77
N MET A 78 12.14 -6.65 -4.80
CA MET A 78 11.28 -7.71 -5.32
C MET A 78 11.49 -7.82 -6.83
N TRP A 79 11.71 -9.04 -7.33
CA TRP A 79 12.03 -9.27 -8.73
C TRP A 79 10.81 -9.74 -9.52
N VAL A 80 10.18 -8.82 -10.25
CA VAL A 80 8.95 -9.12 -10.98
C VAL A 80 9.24 -9.32 -12.47
N ALA A 81 8.72 -10.42 -13.01
CA ALA A 81 8.74 -10.68 -14.44
C ALA A 81 8.02 -9.59 -15.26
N GLY A 82 8.37 -9.48 -16.54
CA GLY A 82 7.79 -8.45 -17.42
C GLY A 82 6.31 -8.71 -17.69
N ARG A 83 5.47 -7.68 -17.56
CA ARG A 83 3.99 -7.76 -17.63
C ARG A 83 3.34 -8.58 -16.51
N ASP A 84 4.07 -8.89 -15.45
CA ASP A 84 3.58 -9.68 -14.32
C ASP A 84 3.33 -8.84 -13.06
N GLN A 85 2.77 -9.51 -12.05
CA GLN A 85 2.44 -8.95 -10.75
C GLN A 85 2.94 -9.86 -9.64
N GLU A 86 3.52 -9.27 -8.61
CA GLU A 86 4.01 -9.99 -7.43
C GLU A 86 3.65 -9.23 -6.15
N HIS A 87 3.59 -9.97 -5.06
CA HIS A 87 3.36 -9.39 -3.75
C HIS A 87 4.04 -10.17 -2.64
N HIS A 88 4.71 -9.45 -1.75
CA HIS A 88 5.57 -10.03 -0.74
C HIS A 88 5.29 -9.37 0.61
N LYS A 89 5.38 -10.17 1.68
CA LYS A 89 5.18 -9.71 3.06
C LYS A 89 6.51 -9.36 3.69
N TYR A 90 6.57 -8.18 4.29
CA TYR A 90 7.76 -7.65 4.94
C TYR A 90 7.47 -7.38 6.42
N ALA A 91 8.44 -7.71 7.27
CA ALA A 91 8.37 -7.46 8.71
C ALA A 91 8.68 -6.00 9.08
N SER A 92 9.08 -5.17 8.10
CA SER A 92 9.38 -3.76 8.31
C SER A 92 8.61 -2.89 7.33
N LYS A 93 8.10 -1.77 7.84
CA LYS A 93 7.28 -0.84 7.07
C LYS A 93 8.04 -0.24 5.87
N PRO A 94 7.50 -0.30 4.65
CA PRO A 94 8.10 0.33 3.47
C PRO A 94 8.06 1.87 3.55
N ARG A 95 9.09 2.54 3.02
CA ARG A 95 9.05 4.00 2.79
C ARG A 95 8.61 4.29 1.36
N SER A 96 7.37 4.74 1.21
CA SER A 96 6.74 5.12 -0.06
C SER A 96 7.58 6.03 -0.96
N SER A 97 8.36 6.95 -0.39
CA SER A 97 9.19 7.90 -1.15
C SER A 97 10.46 7.28 -1.77
N THR A 98 10.76 6.01 -1.46
CA THR A 98 12.05 5.39 -1.83
C THR A 98 11.93 4.28 -2.86
N PHE A 99 10.71 4.00 -3.32
CA PHE A 99 10.44 3.04 -4.37
C PHE A 99 11.06 3.49 -5.70
N LYS A 100 11.82 2.60 -6.35
CA LYS A 100 12.45 2.84 -7.63
C LYS A 100 12.66 1.55 -8.43
N ASP A 101 12.62 1.67 -9.75
CA ASP A 101 12.97 0.59 -10.66
C ASP A 101 14.48 0.33 -10.63
N VAL A 102 14.88 -0.93 -10.58
CA VAL A 102 16.28 -1.35 -10.71
C VAL A 102 16.42 -2.47 -11.74
N ASN A 103 17.58 -2.53 -12.39
CA ASN A 103 17.87 -3.60 -13.36
C ASN A 103 18.25 -4.93 -12.68
N SER A 104 18.65 -4.89 -11.41
CA SER A 104 18.97 -6.05 -10.59
C SER A 104 18.73 -5.72 -9.12
N CYS A 105 18.23 -6.68 -8.35
CA CYS A 105 18.14 -6.55 -6.90
C CYS A 105 19.54 -6.71 -6.27
N PRO A 106 19.90 -5.87 -5.27
CA PRO A 106 21.12 -6.08 -4.51
C PRO A 106 21.17 -7.49 -3.88
N PRO A 107 22.35 -8.11 -3.78
CA PRO A 107 22.49 -9.43 -3.18
C PRO A 107 21.98 -9.41 -1.74
N GLY A 108 21.15 -10.41 -1.38
CA GLY A 108 20.54 -10.52 -0.05
C GLY A 108 19.36 -9.57 0.20
N THR A 109 18.87 -8.86 -0.82
CA THR A 109 17.68 -8.00 -0.72
C THR A 109 16.53 -8.41 -1.62
N GLY A 110 16.77 -9.28 -2.61
CA GLY A 110 15.76 -9.93 -3.44
C GLY A 110 15.34 -11.26 -2.83
N ASP A 111 14.07 -11.60 -3.00
CA ASP A 111 13.51 -12.91 -2.71
C ASP A 111 14.11 -14.03 -3.58
#